data_AF-A0A562QR02-F1
#
_entry.id   AF-A0A562QR02-F1
#
_cell.length_a   1.000
_cell.length_b   1.000
_cell.length_c   1.000
_cell.angle_alpha   90.00
_cell.angle_beta   90.00
_cell.angle_gamma   90.00
#
_symmetry.space_group_name_H-M   'P 1'
#
loop_
_entity.id
_entity.type
_entity.pdbx_description
1 polymer ?
#
loop_
_entity_poly.entity_id
_entity_poly.type
_entity_poly.pdbx_seq_one_letter_code
_entity_poly.pdbx_strand_id
1 'polypeptide(L)'
;MKKIMTKANETVKNQAMILAKVNVKSKKKRIVKKVLKKAIHQEMIAKVSPVISEETQIKEKEKENVTLSVNNLPVTTLLQLGKKYLKEEEVVKYYYNAEKEAFYKNKTMLVSVLDEKTKELQPDERKAYNQEVEELWSKRKKN
;
A
#
# COMPACT_ATOMS: atom_id res chain seq x y z
N MET A 1 22.91 12.19 38.37
CA MET A 1 21.47 11.89 38.48
C MET A 1 20.54 13.08 38.18
N LYS A 2 20.85 14.33 38.57
CA LYS A 2 19.96 15.51 38.35
C LYS A 2 19.59 15.81 36.87
N LYS A 3 20.51 15.65 35.92
CA LYS A 3 20.28 15.93 34.47
C LYS A 3 19.28 14.97 33.78
N ILE A 4 19.05 13.78 34.34
CA ILE A 4 18.13 12.78 33.77
C ILE A 4 16.69 13.12 34.16
N MET A 5 16.50 13.60 35.40
CA MET A 5 15.18 13.99 35.90
C MET A 5 14.61 15.22 35.19
N THR A 6 15.46 16.18 34.81
CA THR A 6 15.03 17.38 34.08
C THR A 6 14.51 17.04 32.67
N LYS A 7 15.23 16.19 31.93
CA LYS A 7 14.80 15.71 30.60
C LYS A 7 13.51 14.89 30.65
N ALA A 8 13.35 14.06 31.67
CA ALA A 8 12.11 13.30 31.88
C ALA A 8 10.92 14.23 32.12
N ASN A 9 11.10 15.27 32.94
CA ASN A 9 10.06 16.25 33.25
C ASN A 9 9.65 17.10 32.03
N GLU A 10 10.61 17.47 31.18
CA GLU A 10 10.33 18.18 29.92
C GLU A 10 9.53 17.31 28.94
N THR A 11 9.89 16.03 28.82
CA THR A 11 9.20 15.08 27.94
C THR A 11 7.75 14.87 28.37
N VAL A 12 7.49 14.81 29.68
CA VAL A 12 6.13 14.67 30.25
C VAL A 12 5.30 15.93 30.02
N LYS A 13 5.89 17.12 30.17
CA LYS A 13 5.21 18.41 29.90
C LYS A 13 4.81 18.54 28.42
N ASN A 14 5.69 18.14 27.50
CA ASN A 14 5.40 18.18 26.07
C ASN A 14 4.25 17.23 25.67
N GLN A 15 4.21 16.02 26.24
CA GLN A 15 3.11 15.09 26.01
C GLN A 15 1.76 15.61 26.55
N ALA A 16 1.76 16.23 27.74
CA ALA A 16 0.56 16.81 28.31
C ALA A 16 0.01 17.97 27.46
N MET A 17 0.89 18.82 26.92
CA MET A 17 0.51 19.92 26.04
C MET A 17 -0.14 19.44 24.74
N ILE A 18 0.39 18.37 24.13
CA ILE A 18 -0.19 17.76 22.93
C ILE A 18 -1.58 17.17 23.22
N LEU A 19 -1.73 16.46 24.35
CA LEU A 19 -3.02 15.87 24.73
C LEU A 19 -4.08 16.93 25.04
N ALA A 20 -3.68 18.05 25.65
CA ALA A 20 -4.56 19.20 25.89
C ALA A 20 -5.00 19.86 24.58
N LYS A 21 -4.08 20.04 23.62
CA LYS A 21 -4.37 20.61 22.29
C LYS A 21 -5.39 19.78 21.50
N VAL A 22 -5.40 18.45 21.69
CA VAL A 22 -6.33 17.52 21.03
C VAL A 22 -7.56 17.19 21.91
N ASN A 23 -7.71 17.86 23.06
CA ASN A 23 -8.82 17.69 24.02
C ASN A 23 -9.05 16.22 24.46
N VAL A 24 -7.98 15.45 24.63
CA VAL A 24 -8.08 14.03 24.99
C VAL A 24 -8.13 13.88 26.52
N LYS A 25 -9.34 13.66 27.05
CA LYS A 25 -9.59 13.46 28.48
C LYS A 25 -9.42 12.00 28.97
N SER A 26 -9.04 11.08 28.08
CA SER A 26 -8.97 9.66 28.41
C SER A 26 -7.69 9.27 29.15
N LYS A 27 -7.84 8.61 30.31
CA LYS A 27 -6.71 8.04 31.08
C LYS A 27 -6.19 6.71 30.50
N LYS A 28 -6.84 6.13 29.48
CA LYS A 28 -6.44 4.83 28.92
C LYS A 28 -5.14 4.96 28.11
N LYS A 29 -4.07 4.29 28.57
CA LYS A 29 -2.72 4.30 27.94
C LYS A 29 -2.72 4.06 26.43
N ARG A 30 -3.59 3.16 25.94
CA ARG A 30 -3.71 2.86 24.49
C ARG A 30 -4.21 4.05 23.68
N ILE A 31 -5.18 4.80 24.20
CA ILE A 31 -5.76 5.97 23.53
C ILE A 31 -4.75 7.11 23.50
N VAL A 32 -4.12 7.39 24.64
CA VAL A 32 -3.06 8.40 24.78
C VAL A 32 -1.91 8.15 23.80
N LYS A 33 -1.40 6.91 23.71
CA LYS A 33 -0.34 6.55 22.76
C LYS A 33 -0.76 6.71 21.30
N LYS A 34 -2.01 6.36 20.95
CA LYS A 34 -2.53 6.48 19.58
C LYS A 34 -2.60 7.95 19.16
N VAL A 35 -3.03 8.83 20.06
CA VAL A 35 -3.15 10.28 19.81
C VAL A 35 -1.78 10.93 19.66
N LEU A 36 -0.85 10.65 20.59
CA LEU A 36 0.51 11.19 20.52
C LEU A 36 1.21 10.80 19.20
N LYS A 37 1.07 9.54 18.76
CA LYS A 37 1.63 9.08 17.47
C LYS A 37 1.03 9.85 16.28
N LYS A 38 -0.28 10.11 16.29
CA LYS A 38 -0.94 10.88 15.23
C LYS A 38 -0.49 12.34 15.20
N ALA A 39 -0.36 12.99 16.37
CA ALA A 39 0.08 14.37 16.46
C ALA A 39 1.53 14.55 15.96
N ILE A 40 2.44 13.65 16.34
CA ILE A 40 3.82 13.65 15.86
C ILE A 40 3.86 13.49 14.34
N HIS A 41 3.04 12.59 13.78
CA HIS A 41 2.98 12.38 12.34
C HIS A 41 2.45 13.62 11.59
N GLN A 42 1.43 14.30 12.13
CA GLN A 42 0.92 15.54 11.57
C GLN A 42 1.96 16.68 11.60
N GLU A 43 2.72 16.81 12.69
CA GLU A 43 3.80 17.80 12.77
C GLU A 43 4.96 17.49 11.81
N MET A 44 5.27 16.21 11.59
CA MET A 44 6.26 15.80 10.59
C MET A 44 5.81 16.12 9.17
N ILE A 45 4.54 15.85 8.83
CA ILE A 45 3.98 16.19 7.51
C ILE A 45 3.96 17.72 7.30
N ALA A 46 3.59 18.49 8.33
CA ALA A 46 3.54 19.95 8.25
C ALA A 46 4.92 20.61 8.10
N LYS A 47 6.00 19.94 8.52
CA LYS A 47 7.38 20.44 8.37
C LYS A 47 8.05 20.06 7.04
N VAL A 48 7.43 19.18 6.24
CA VAL A 48 8.04 18.58 5.03
C VAL A 48 7.37 19.06 3.72
N SER A 49 6.41 19.97 3.77
CA SER A 49 5.77 20.56 2.57
C SER A 49 6.05 22.06 2.51
N PRO A 50 6.79 22.54 1.49
CA PRO A 50 6.23 22.61 0.16
C PRO A 50 7.07 21.88 -0.90
N VAL A 51 6.46 21.64 -2.06
CA VAL A 51 6.97 20.94 -3.26
C VAL A 51 6.65 19.45 -3.26
N ILE A 52 5.47 19.10 -3.79
CA ILE A 52 5.29 18.45 -5.10
C ILE A 52 3.77 18.51 -5.36
N SER A 53 3.33 19.57 -6.02
CA SER A 53 2.15 19.53 -6.88
C SER A 53 2.67 19.10 -8.24
N GLU A 54 2.54 17.82 -8.57
CA GLU A 54 2.59 17.37 -9.96
C GLU A 54 1.23 16.79 -10.30
N GLU A 55 0.41 17.71 -10.81
CA GLU A 55 -0.37 17.57 -12.02
C GLU A 55 -0.82 16.15 -12.38
N THR A 56 -2.08 15.90 -12.02
CA THR A 56 -3.07 15.25 -12.88
C THR A 56 -2.75 15.35 -14.37
N GLN A 57 -2.16 14.29 -14.94
CA GLN A 57 -2.37 13.99 -16.36
C GLN A 57 -3.56 13.06 -16.51
N ILE A 58 -4.69 13.70 -16.77
CA ILE A 58 -5.82 13.10 -17.47
C ILE A 58 -5.31 12.81 -18.90
N LYS A 59 -5.14 11.54 -19.23
CA LYS A 59 -5.14 11.07 -20.62
C LYS A 59 -6.25 10.05 -20.76
N GLU A 60 -7.41 10.53 -21.20
CA GLU A 60 -8.30 9.74 -22.01
C GLU A 60 -7.52 9.27 -23.23
N LYS A 61 -7.26 7.96 -23.34
CA LYS A 61 -7.00 7.30 -24.62
C LYS A 61 -7.58 5.90 -24.60
N GLU A 62 -8.61 5.76 -25.44
CA GLU A 62 -8.88 4.60 -26.29
C GLU A 62 -9.17 3.28 -25.58
N LYS A 63 -10.48 3.02 -25.48
CA LYS A 63 -11.09 1.71 -25.33
C LYS A 63 -10.69 0.82 -26.49
N GLU A 64 -9.52 0.19 -26.43
CA GLU A 64 -9.22 -1.03 -27.19
C GLU A 64 -7.99 -1.71 -26.56
N ASN A 65 -8.21 -2.84 -25.89
CA ASN A 65 -7.17 -3.74 -25.36
C ASN A 65 -6.20 -3.18 -24.30
N VAL A 66 -6.60 -2.22 -23.46
CA VAL A 66 -5.76 -1.75 -22.33
C VAL A 66 -5.64 -2.87 -21.28
N THR A 67 -4.48 -3.50 -21.19
CA THR A 67 -4.08 -4.27 -20.00
C THR A 67 -3.85 -3.29 -18.87
N LEU A 68 -4.72 -3.30 -17.86
CA LEU A 68 -4.58 -2.45 -16.68
C LEU A 68 -3.32 -2.86 -15.92
N SER A 69 -2.43 -1.89 -15.68
CA SER A 69 -1.17 -2.18 -15.01
C SER A 69 -1.37 -2.63 -13.56
N VAL A 70 -0.78 -3.76 -13.22
CA VAL A 70 -0.86 -4.39 -11.89
C VAL A 70 0.37 -4.09 -11.00
N ASN A 71 1.32 -3.29 -11.48
CA ASN A 71 2.61 -2.97 -10.83
C ASN A 71 2.49 -2.60 -9.34
N ASN A 72 1.49 -1.80 -8.99
CA ASN A 72 1.31 -1.23 -7.65
C ASN A 72 0.41 -2.08 -6.74
N LEU A 73 -0.02 -3.25 -7.19
CA LEU A 73 -0.81 -4.17 -6.37
C LEU A 73 0.08 -4.93 -5.37
N PRO A 74 -0.45 -5.23 -4.17
CA PRO A 74 0.18 -6.14 -3.22
C PRO A 74 0.50 -7.51 -3.87
N VAL A 75 1.59 -8.13 -3.46
CA VAL A 75 1.97 -9.48 -3.94
C VAL A 75 0.86 -10.49 -3.69
N THR A 76 0.17 -10.39 -2.56
CA THR A 76 -0.93 -11.29 -2.21
C THR A 76 -2.08 -11.21 -3.22
N THR A 77 -2.44 -10.00 -3.66
CA THR A 77 -3.50 -9.81 -4.67
C THR A 77 -3.03 -10.27 -6.04
N LEU A 78 -1.76 -10.03 -6.41
CA LEU A 78 -1.18 -10.54 -7.66
C LEU A 78 -1.24 -12.07 -7.72
N LEU A 79 -0.89 -12.74 -6.62
CA LEU A 79 -0.98 -14.20 -6.52
C LEU A 79 -2.42 -14.71 -6.53
N GLN A 80 -3.37 -13.97 -5.95
CA GLN A 80 -4.79 -14.34 -6.03
C GLN A 80 -5.29 -14.28 -7.47
N LEU A 81 -4.98 -13.20 -8.20
CA LEU A 81 -5.31 -13.05 -9.61
C LEU A 81 -4.66 -14.15 -10.44
N GLY A 82 -3.35 -14.37 -10.28
CA GLY A 82 -2.64 -15.45 -10.95
C GLY A 82 -3.26 -16.82 -10.67
N LYS A 83 -3.62 -17.13 -9.43
CA LYS A 83 -4.27 -18.42 -9.09
C LYS A 83 -5.69 -18.57 -9.65
N LYS A 84 -6.38 -17.49 -9.98
CA LYS A 84 -7.71 -17.57 -10.59
C LYS A 84 -7.61 -17.81 -12.09
N TYR A 85 -6.77 -17.02 -12.76
CA TYR A 85 -6.74 -16.89 -14.22
C TYR A 85 -5.54 -17.56 -14.89
N LEU A 86 -4.45 -17.79 -14.16
CA LEU A 86 -3.15 -18.24 -14.68
C LEU A 86 -2.55 -19.32 -13.76
N LYS A 87 -3.33 -20.37 -13.50
CA LYS A 87 -2.95 -21.47 -12.59
C LYS A 87 -1.74 -22.27 -13.08
N GLU A 88 -1.54 -22.30 -14.39
CA GLU A 88 -0.53 -23.11 -15.05
C GLU A 88 0.86 -22.46 -15.01
N GLU A 89 0.92 -21.14 -14.77
CA GLU A 89 2.17 -20.40 -14.79
C GLU A 89 3.08 -20.75 -13.61
N GLU A 90 4.33 -21.10 -13.94
CA GLU A 90 5.34 -21.52 -12.97
C GLU A 90 5.61 -20.45 -11.93
N VAL A 91 5.60 -19.18 -12.33
CA VAL A 91 5.86 -18.04 -11.46
C VAL A 91 4.81 -17.91 -10.36
N VAL A 92 3.55 -18.25 -10.66
CA VAL A 92 2.44 -18.24 -9.69
C VAL A 92 2.55 -19.44 -8.74
N LYS A 93 2.87 -20.62 -9.28
CA LYS A 93 2.95 -21.88 -8.54
C LYS A 93 4.14 -21.92 -7.58
N TYR A 94 5.31 -21.46 -8.04
CA TYR A 94 6.58 -21.57 -7.33
C TYR A 94 7.02 -20.27 -6.67
N TYR A 95 6.14 -19.28 -6.57
CA TYR A 95 6.47 -17.98 -5.97
C TYR A 95 7.11 -18.08 -4.57
N TYR A 96 6.73 -19.07 -3.77
CA TYR A 96 7.33 -19.29 -2.44
C TYR A 96 8.22 -20.55 -2.38
N ASN A 97 8.52 -21.18 -3.51
CA ASN A 97 9.39 -22.34 -3.55
C ASN A 97 10.86 -21.90 -3.58
N ALA A 98 11.59 -22.17 -2.49
CA ALA A 98 13.00 -21.81 -2.38
C ALA A 98 13.92 -22.65 -3.28
N GLU A 99 13.50 -23.86 -3.67
CA GLU A 99 14.28 -24.73 -4.58
C GLU A 99 14.33 -24.18 -6.00
N LYS A 100 13.35 -23.36 -6.39
CA LYS A 100 13.31 -22.68 -7.67
C LYS A 100 13.69 -21.20 -7.49
N GLU A 101 14.98 -20.94 -7.33
CA GLU A 101 15.52 -19.60 -7.05
C GLU A 101 15.04 -18.52 -8.03
N ALA A 102 14.90 -18.85 -9.32
CA ALA A 102 14.43 -17.91 -10.35
C ALA A 102 13.05 -17.30 -10.03
N PHE A 103 12.17 -18.08 -9.40
CA PHE A 103 10.79 -17.70 -9.09
C PHE A 103 10.59 -17.31 -7.62
N TYR A 104 11.56 -17.60 -6.75
CA TYR A 104 11.42 -17.40 -5.31
C TYR A 104 11.27 -15.92 -4.95
N LYS A 105 10.07 -15.55 -4.49
CA LYS A 105 9.65 -14.20 -4.07
C LYS A 105 9.92 -13.12 -5.12
N ASN A 106 9.99 -13.52 -6.39
CA ASN A 106 10.32 -12.62 -7.48
C ASN A 106 9.08 -11.85 -7.95
N LYS A 107 8.84 -10.66 -7.38
CA LYS A 107 7.67 -9.84 -7.71
C LYS A 107 7.72 -9.30 -9.14
N THR A 108 8.88 -8.86 -9.62
CA THR A 108 8.99 -8.25 -10.95
C THR A 108 8.62 -9.26 -12.03
N MET A 109 9.12 -10.49 -11.90
CA MET A 109 8.79 -11.58 -12.81
C MET A 109 7.29 -11.95 -12.77
N LEU A 110 6.68 -11.98 -11.59
CA LEU A 110 5.24 -12.24 -11.43
C LEU A 110 4.39 -11.20 -12.17
N VAL A 111 4.79 -9.93 -12.08
CA VAL A 111 4.10 -8.83 -12.76
C VAL A 111 4.25 -8.94 -14.28
N SER A 112 5.46 -9.16 -14.79
CA SER A 112 5.71 -9.32 -16.22
C SER A 112 4.88 -10.47 -16.82
N VAL A 113 4.87 -11.64 -16.15
CA VAL A 113 4.09 -12.79 -16.61
C VAL A 113 2.59 -12.50 -16.57
N LEU A 114 2.09 -11.80 -15.55
CA LEU A 114 0.68 -11.39 -15.50
C LEU A 114 0.34 -10.45 -16.68
N ASP A 115 1.18 -9.46 -16.96
CA ASP A 115 0.94 -8.50 -18.05
C ASP A 115 1.03 -9.15 -19.45
N GLU A 116 1.89 -10.15 -19.64
CA GLU A 116 2.02 -10.89 -20.89
C GLU A 116 0.88 -11.89 -21.07
N LYS A 117 0.69 -12.78 -20.09
CA LYS A 117 -0.25 -13.89 -20.19
C LYS A 117 -1.71 -13.46 -20.18
N THR A 118 -2.04 -12.33 -19.56
CA THR A 118 -3.39 -11.76 -19.64
C THR A 118 -3.78 -11.31 -21.05
N LYS A 119 -2.82 -11.12 -21.96
CA LYS A 119 -3.10 -10.83 -23.38
C LYS A 119 -3.44 -12.10 -24.16
N GLU A 120 -2.87 -13.23 -23.75
CA GLU A 120 -3.10 -14.56 -24.35
C GLU A 120 -4.40 -15.21 -23.84
N LEU A 121 -4.99 -14.68 -22.76
CA LEU A 121 -6.22 -15.19 -22.18
C LEU A 121 -7.42 -15.07 -23.13
N GLN A 122 -8.39 -15.98 -22.94
CA GLN A 122 -9.66 -15.95 -23.67
C GLN A 122 -10.37 -14.60 -23.45
N PRO A 123 -11.04 -14.01 -24.46
CA PRO A 123 -11.59 -12.66 -24.35
C PRO A 123 -12.55 -12.45 -23.17
N ASP A 124 -13.31 -13.48 -22.81
CA ASP A 124 -14.27 -13.43 -21.70
C ASP A 124 -13.56 -13.42 -20.34
N GLU A 125 -12.55 -14.28 -20.17
CA GLU A 125 -11.74 -14.33 -18.94
C GLU A 125 -10.91 -13.06 -18.77
N ARG A 126 -10.40 -12.51 -19.87
CA ARG A 126 -9.68 -11.23 -19.87
C ARG A 126 -10.56 -10.06 -19.44
N LYS A 127 -11.82 -10.02 -19.89
CA LYS A 127 -12.79 -9.01 -19.42
C LYS A 127 -13.02 -9.14 -17.92
N ALA A 128 -13.24 -10.36 -17.42
CA ALA A 128 -13.44 -10.61 -15.99
C ALA A 128 -12.21 -10.20 -15.16
N TYR A 129 -11.01 -10.52 -15.62
CA TYR A 129 -9.75 -10.10 -15.00
C TYR A 129 -9.66 -8.57 -14.89
N ASN A 130 -9.91 -7.85 -15.99
CA ASN A 130 -9.84 -6.39 -16.01
C ASN A 130 -10.85 -5.74 -15.06
N GLN A 131 -12.07 -6.27 -14.99
CA GLN A 131 -13.09 -5.81 -14.04
C GLN A 131 -12.65 -6.01 -12.59
N GLU A 132 -12.08 -7.17 -12.25
CA GLU A 132 -11.61 -7.44 -10.89
C GLU A 132 -10.45 -6.49 -10.52
N VAL A 133 -9.53 -6.22 -11.45
CA VAL A 133 -8.45 -5.25 -11.25
C VAL A 133 -9.00 -3.83 -11.03
N GLU A 134 -9.98 -3.37 -11.82
CA GLU A 134 -10.65 -2.08 -11.65
C GLU A 134 -11.35 -1.95 -10.29
N GLU A 135 -12.01 -3.00 -9.83
CA GLU A 135 -12.62 -3.03 -8.50
C GLU A 135 -11.59 -2.89 -7.39
N LEU A 136 -10.46 -3.59 -7.49
CA LEU A 136 -9.37 -3.52 -6.52
C LEU A 136 -8.81 -2.10 -6.43
N TRP A 137 -8.62 -1.43 -7.57
CA TRP A 137 -8.20 -0.03 -7.62
C TRP A 137 -9.26 0.90 -7.01
N SER A 138 -10.54 0.69 -7.30
CA SER A 138 -11.64 1.49 -6.77
C SER A 138 -11.79 1.34 -5.25
N LYS A 139 -11.62 0.12 -4.71
CA LYS A 139 -11.63 -0.15 -3.26
C LYS A 139 -10.49 0.56 -2.54
N ARG A 140 -9.31 0.67 -3.18
CA ARG A 140 -8.16 1.40 -2.61
C ARG A 140 -8.34 2.91 -2.61
N LYS A 141 -8.94 3.49 -3.66
CA LYS A 141 -9.20 4.95 -3.71
C LYS A 141 -10.21 5.42 -2.65
N LYS A 142 -11.07 4.52 -2.16
CA LYS A 142 -12.09 4.84 -1.14
C LYS A 142 -11.59 4.74 0.31
N ASN A 143 -10.40 4.19 0.55
CA ASN A 143 -9.78 4.03 1.88
C ASN A 143 -8.67 5.06 2.09
#